data_AF-A0A1I6W6B7-F1
#
_entry.id   AF-A0A1I6W6B7-F1
#
_cell.length_a   1.000
_cell.length_b   1.000
_cell.length_c   1.000
_cell.angle_alpha   90.00
_cell.angle_beta   90.00
_cell.angle_gamma   90.00
#
_symmetry.space_group_name_H-M   'P 1'
#
loop_
_entity.id
_entity.type
_entity.pdbx_description
1 polymer ?
#
loop_
_entity_poly.entity_id
_entity_poly.type
_entity_poly.pdbx_seq_one_letter_code
_entity_poly.pdbx_strand_id
1 'polypeptide(L)'
;MKRFLQRHRSAGAPISLALILALVAQPAAAAGFTDFLNNILDEFESAKQPIALIAIMFIGAGWLFNFVDLRRAAWAVGGVVMIFAASEVLTMITA
;
A
#
# COMPACT_ATOMS: atom_id res chain seq x y z
N MET A 1 38.48 -0.76 -34.36
CA MET A 1 38.80 -0.59 -32.92
C MET A 1 37.97 0.50 -32.21
N LYS A 2 36.65 0.66 -32.47
CA LYS A 2 35.83 1.70 -31.78
C LYS A 2 34.54 1.20 -31.10
N ARG A 3 34.15 -0.08 -31.27
CA ARG A 3 32.88 -0.61 -30.73
C ARG A 3 32.94 -1.15 -29.29
N PHE A 4 34.13 -1.39 -28.74
CA PHE A 4 34.26 -1.95 -27.38
C PHE A 4 34.18 -0.91 -26.25
N LEU A 5 34.34 0.39 -26.56
CA LEU A 5 34.36 1.46 -25.55
C LEU A 5 32.97 2.04 -25.23
N GLN A 6 31.92 1.66 -25.97
CA GLN A 6 30.56 2.18 -25.74
C GLN A 6 29.78 1.42 -24.65
N ARG A 7 30.12 0.16 -24.35
CA ARG A 7 29.34 -0.71 -23.45
C ARG A 7 29.56 -0.43 -21.95
N HIS A 8 30.64 0.24 -21.58
CA HIS A 8 30.93 0.57 -20.17
C HIS A 8 30.29 1.88 -19.68
N ARG A 9 29.79 2.75 -20.57
CA ARG A 9 29.18 4.03 -20.17
C ARG A 9 27.75 3.87 -19.62
N SER A 10 27.06 2.78 -19.93
CA SER A 10 25.68 2.53 -19.50
C SER A 10 25.55 1.93 -18.10
N ALA A 11 26.60 1.31 -17.56
CA ALA A 11 26.59 0.76 -16.19
C ALA A 11 27.06 1.76 -15.13
N GLY A 12 27.80 2.81 -15.52
CA GLY A 12 28.31 3.82 -14.58
C GLY A 12 27.20 4.65 -13.93
N ALA A 13 26.17 5.02 -14.69
CA ALA A 13 25.07 5.86 -14.22
C ALA A 13 24.26 5.27 -13.04
N PRO A 14 23.77 4.00 -13.09
CA PRO A 14 23.04 3.43 -11.96
C PRO A 14 23.94 3.20 -10.74
N ILE A 15 25.23 2.87 -10.95
CA ILE A 15 26.18 2.65 -9.85
C ILE A 15 26.52 3.96 -9.14
N SER A 16 26.74 5.05 -9.88
CA SER A 16 26.95 6.38 -9.29
C SER A 16 25.72 6.87 -8.53
N LEU A 17 24.51 6.62 -9.06
CA LEU A 17 23.27 7.01 -8.40
C LEU A 17 23.05 6.21 -7.11
N ALA A 18 23.28 4.90 -7.13
CA ALA A 18 23.18 4.03 -5.95
C ALA A 18 24.22 4.41 -4.88
N LEU A 19 25.43 4.79 -5.28
CA LEU A 19 26.48 5.24 -4.37
C LEU A 19 26.12 6.59 -3.72
N ILE A 20 25.59 7.53 -4.50
CA ILE A 20 25.11 8.83 -4.00
C ILE A 20 23.93 8.61 -3.04
N LEU A 21 22.96 7.76 -3.40
CA LEU A 21 21.85 7.38 -2.53
C LEU A 21 22.33 6.73 -1.23
N ALA A 22 23.35 5.87 -1.28
CA ALA A 22 23.93 5.26 -0.09
C ALA A 22 24.68 6.27 0.82
N LEU A 23 25.33 7.29 0.23
CA LEU A 23 26.00 8.36 1.00
C LEU A 23 25.02 9.42 1.55
N VAL A 24 23.88 9.63 0.86
CA VAL A 24 22.86 10.63 1.23
C VAL A 24 21.74 10.02 2.07
N ALA A 25 21.63 8.69 2.15
CA ALA A 25 20.75 7.98 3.05
C ALA A 25 21.20 8.20 4.51
N GLN A 26 20.85 9.36 5.06
CA GLN A 26 21.03 9.67 6.46
C GLN A 26 19.94 8.95 7.26
N PRO A 27 20.30 8.16 8.29
CA PRO A 27 19.34 7.40 9.09
C PRO A 27 18.31 8.30 9.78
N ALA A 28 18.63 9.58 10.00
CA ALA A 28 17.73 10.57 10.58
C ALA A 28 16.54 10.95 9.66
N ALA A 29 16.72 10.95 8.34
CA ALA A 29 15.62 11.21 7.39
C ALA A 29 14.72 9.98 7.21
N ALA A 30 15.30 8.78 7.31
CA ALA A 30 14.56 7.52 7.30
C ALA A 30 13.73 7.34 8.59
N ALA A 31 14.24 7.77 9.74
CA ALA A 31 13.51 7.71 11.01
C ALA A 31 12.24 8.58 10.98
N GLY A 32 12.34 9.85 10.58
CA GLY A 32 11.17 10.74 10.48
C GLY A 32 10.14 10.30 9.43
N PHE A 33 10.58 9.72 8.31
CA PHE A 33 9.67 9.19 7.29
C PHE A 33 9.00 7.89 7.74
N THR A 34 9.73 7.01 8.43
CA THR A 34 9.17 5.77 9.00
C THR A 34 8.15 6.09 10.09
N ASP A 35 8.45 7.04 10.97
CA ASP A 35 7.51 7.49 12.01
C ASP A 35 6.26 8.14 11.40
N PHE A 36 6.42 8.94 10.34
CA PHE A 36 5.29 9.49 9.60
C PHE A 36 4.40 8.39 9.00
N LEU A 37 5.01 7.38 8.36
CA LEU A 37 4.26 6.26 7.80
C LEU A 37 3.55 5.44 8.89
N ASN A 38 4.21 5.20 10.03
CA ASN A 38 3.61 4.49 11.15
C ASN A 38 2.44 5.26 11.76
N ASN A 39 2.54 6.57 11.92
CA ASN A 39 1.43 7.41 12.40
C ASN A 39 0.24 7.39 11.43
N ILE A 40 0.49 7.44 10.12
CA ILE A 40 -0.57 7.28 9.12
C ILE A 40 -1.18 5.88 9.19
N LEU A 41 -0.34 4.86 9.35
CA LEU A 41 -0.78 3.48 9.44
C LEU A 41 -1.67 3.26 10.66
N ASP A 42 -1.28 3.78 11.82
CA ASP A 42 -2.04 3.71 13.07
C ASP A 42 -3.38 4.44 12.96
N GLU A 43 -3.40 5.62 12.35
CA GLU A 43 -4.64 6.36 12.11
C GLU A 43 -5.56 5.57 11.17
N PHE A 44 -5.03 4.99 10.08
CA PHE A 44 -5.77 4.14 9.15
C PHE A 44 -6.32 2.88 9.83
N GLU A 45 -5.52 2.25 10.68
CA GLU A 45 -5.86 1.04 11.41
C GLU A 45 -7.00 1.30 12.40
N SER A 46 -6.99 2.46 13.07
CA SER A 46 -8.09 2.90 13.94
C SER A 46 -9.38 3.23 13.18
N ALA A 47 -9.24 3.82 11.98
CA ALA A 47 -10.37 4.27 11.16
C ALA A 47 -11.00 3.14 10.33
N LYS A 48 -10.35 2.00 10.12
CA LYS A 48 -10.85 0.95 9.23
C LYS A 48 -12.20 0.37 9.66
N GLN A 49 -12.41 0.19 10.96
CA GLN A 49 -13.63 -0.40 11.52
C GLN A 49 -14.88 0.46 11.27
N PRO A 50 -14.92 1.75 11.66
CA PRO A 50 -16.08 2.60 11.43
C PRO A 50 -16.34 2.84 9.93
N ILE A 51 -15.29 2.96 9.11
CA ILE A 51 -15.45 3.15 7.66
C ILE A 51 -16.07 1.90 7.02
N ALA A 52 -15.62 0.70 7.39
CA ALA A 52 -16.19 -0.54 6.90
C ALA A 52 -17.65 -0.73 7.31
N LEU A 53 -17.99 -0.38 8.56
CA LEU A 53 -19.37 -0.42 9.06
C LEU A 53 -20.30 0.46 8.21
N ILE A 54 -19.90 1.70 7.95
CA ILE A 54 -20.67 2.65 7.13
C ILE A 54 -20.82 2.13 5.69
N ALA A 55 -19.74 1.58 5.11
CA ALA A 55 -19.79 0.99 3.77
C ALA A 55 -20.81 -0.16 3.69
N ILE A 56 -20.80 -1.07 4.67
CA ILE A 56 -21.77 -2.18 4.74
C ILE A 56 -23.19 -1.66 4.95
N MET A 57 -23.39 -0.63 5.78
CA MET A 57 -24.71 0.01 5.95
C MET A 57 -25.27 0.53 4.62
N PHE A 58 -24.47 1.22 3.81
CA PHE A 58 -24.92 1.72 2.51
C PHE A 58 -25.18 0.61 1.50
N ILE A 59 -24.37 -0.45 1.48
CA ILE A 59 -24.61 -1.61 0.61
C ILE A 59 -25.92 -2.30 0.99
N GLY A 60 -26.18 -2.50 2.29
CA GLY A 60 -27.42 -3.08 2.80
C GLY A 60 -28.64 -2.21 2.48
N ALA A 61 -28.53 -0.89 2.68
CA ALA A 61 -29.58 0.05 2.32
C ALA A 61 -29.85 0.06 0.80
N GLY A 62 -28.80 0.10 -0.03
CA GLY A 62 -28.90 0.06 -1.48
C GLY A 62 -29.57 -1.23 -1.99
N TRP A 63 -29.35 -2.35 -1.31
CA TRP A 63 -30.04 -3.59 -1.61
C TRP A 63 -31.51 -3.59 -1.18
N LEU A 64 -31.84 -3.08 0.01
CA LEU A 64 -33.23 -2.98 0.49
C LEU A 64 -34.12 -2.14 -0.43
N PHE A 65 -33.58 -1.08 -1.02
CA PHE A 65 -34.30 -0.22 -1.97
C PHE A 65 -34.21 -0.71 -3.43
N ASN A 66 -33.65 -1.89 -3.67
CA ASN A 66 -33.45 -2.47 -5.01
C ASN A 66 -32.62 -1.57 -5.96
N PHE A 67 -31.76 -0.69 -5.43
CA PHE A 67 -30.77 0.06 -6.21
C PHE A 67 -29.59 -0.82 -6.63
N VAL A 68 -29.31 -1.89 -5.87
CA VAL A 68 -28.22 -2.82 -6.10
C VAL A 68 -28.74 -4.25 -5.97
N ASP A 69 -28.49 -5.07 -7.00
CA ASP A 69 -28.83 -6.50 -6.97
C ASP A 69 -28.03 -7.26 -5.90
N LEU A 70 -28.62 -8.34 -5.36
CA LEU A 70 -27.99 -9.19 -4.33
C LEU A 70 -26.59 -9.68 -4.74
N ARG A 71 -26.42 -10.01 -6.03
CA ARG A 71 -25.11 -10.42 -6.57
C ARG A 71 -24.08 -9.32 -6.39
N ARG A 72 -24.40 -8.09 -6.79
CA ARG A 72 -23.47 -6.94 -6.72
C ARG A 72 -23.19 -6.54 -5.27
N ALA A 73 -24.20 -6.62 -4.41
CA ALA A 73 -24.03 -6.45 -2.98
C ALA A 73 -23.07 -7.50 -2.38
N ALA A 74 -23.18 -8.77 -2.77
CA ALA A 74 -22.28 -9.83 -2.30
C ALA A 74 -20.82 -9.60 -2.72
N TRP A 75 -20.56 -9.15 -3.96
CA TRP A 75 -19.21 -8.78 -4.40
C TRP A 75 -18.65 -7.61 -3.59
N ALA A 76 -19.48 -6.61 -3.27
CA ALA A 76 -19.08 -5.45 -2.48
C ALA A 76 -18.73 -5.84 -1.03
N VAL A 77 -19.57 -6.66 -0.39
CA VAL A 77 -19.29 -7.20 0.95
C VAL A 77 -18.04 -8.08 0.95
N GLY A 78 -17.85 -8.90 -0.09
CA GLY A 78 -16.63 -9.71 -0.26
C GLY A 78 -15.36 -8.85 -0.33
N GLY A 79 -15.42 -7.69 -1.00
CA GLY A 79 -14.34 -6.71 -1.02
C GLY A 79 -14.01 -6.15 0.36
N VAL A 80 -15.02 -5.83 1.18
CA VAL A 80 -14.81 -5.36 2.55
C VAL A 80 -14.12 -6.43 3.39
N VAL A 81 -14.57 -7.69 3.33
CA VAL A 81 -13.93 -8.81 4.05
C VAL A 81 -12.47 -9.00 3.63
N MET A 82 -12.17 -8.84 2.34
CA MET A 82 -10.82 -8.98 1.82
C MET A 82 -9.85 -7.92 2.37
N ILE A 83 -10.31 -6.70 2.66
CA ILE A 83 -9.49 -5.66 3.30
C ILE A 83 -9.03 -6.10 4.69
N PHE A 84 -9.93 -6.68 5.48
CA PHE A 84 -9.58 -7.19 6.80
C PHE A 84 -8.66 -8.42 6.71
N ALA A 85 -8.93 -9.34 5.79
CA ALA A 85 -8.07 -10.49 5.55
C ALA A 85 -6.64 -10.08 5.15
N ALA A 86 -6.48 -9.01 4.38
CA ALA A 86 -5.16 -8.49 4.02
C ALA A 86 -4.34 -8.03 5.24
N SER A 87 -5.00 -7.48 6.27
CA SER A 87 -4.30 -7.08 7.52
C SER A 87 -3.80 -8.28 8.32
N GLU A 88 -4.53 -9.39 8.32
CA GLU A 88 -4.07 -10.65 8.93
C GLU A 88 -2.88 -11.24 8.16
N VAL A 89 -2.93 -11.23 6.83
CA VAL A 89 -1.81 -11.71 5.99
C VAL A 89 -0.56 -10.87 6.21
N LEU A 90 -0.68 -9.55 6.31
CA LEU A 90 0.45 -8.67 6.63
C LEU A 90 1.08 -9.08 7.96
N THR A 91 0.26 -9.28 8.99
CA THR A 91 0.70 -9.72 10.31
C THR A 91 1.48 -11.04 10.24
N MET A 92 1.02 -12.02 9.45
CA MET A 92 1.73 -13.30 9.27
C MET A 92 3.09 -13.17 8.57
N ILE A 93 3.27 -12.15 7.73
CA ILE A 93 4.53 -11.92 7.01
C ILE A 93 5.54 -11.15 7.87
N THR A 94 5.05 -10.22 8.70
CA THR A 94 5.89 -9.34 9.53
C THR A 94 6.21 -9.92 10.91
N ALA A 95 5.55 -11.00 11.31
CA ALA A 95 5.75 -11.70 12.59
C ALA A 95 6.96 -12.64 12.60
#